data_AF-A0A6I6AQC2-F1
#
_entry.id   AF-A0A6I6AQC2-F1
#
_cell.length_a   1.000
_cell.length_b   1.000
_cell.length_c   1.000
_cell.angle_alpha   90.00
_cell.angle_beta   90.00
_cell.angle_gamma   90.00
#
_symmetry.space_group_name_H-M   'P 1'
#
loop_
_entity.id
_entity.type
_entity.pdbx_description
1 polymer ?
#
loop_
_entity_poly.entity_id
_entity_poly.type
_entity_poly.pdbx_seq_one_letter_code
_entity_poly.pdbx_strand_id
1 'polypeptide(L)'
;MISESEKPGCGCSSMLLGCAGLCVVGLVLVMLLLKLSSDEEANSKQESGSVENEFPAGTLERLRFEVQQALSSVKAGKVTLENGELKIVITGNDVSRADPTEVDFQIENSRVLKGIHESGFNEFSTVKLISFVPIFDKFGNEKLLNVSTMVFDKTTLDRINWENFRHVDLTSIASDYSFHEVVNRSE
;
A
#
# COMPACT_ATOMS: atom_id res chain seq x y z
N MET A 1 -26.48 -68.63 -43.26
CA MET A 1 -26.39 -69.86 -42.45
C MET A 1 -25.06 -70.51 -42.75
N ILE A 2 -24.24 -70.66 -41.69
CA ILE A 2 -22.94 -71.35 -41.47
C ILE A 2 -22.36 -70.54 -40.28
N SER A 3 -22.70 -70.88 -39.04
CA SER A 3 -22.06 -71.84 -38.12
C SER A 3 -20.62 -71.49 -37.73
N GLU A 4 -20.53 -70.98 -36.50
CA GLU A 4 -19.63 -71.34 -35.40
C GLU A 4 -18.09 -71.39 -35.52
N SER A 5 -17.50 -70.75 -34.49
CA SER A 5 -16.39 -71.22 -33.64
C SER A 5 -14.97 -71.16 -34.19
N GLU A 6 -14.13 -70.32 -33.56
CA GLU A 6 -12.96 -70.77 -32.75
C GLU A 6 -12.26 -69.59 -32.02
N LYS A 7 -11.93 -69.80 -30.73
CA LYS A 7 -10.94 -69.04 -29.90
C LYS A 7 -9.51 -69.42 -30.38
N PRO A 8 -8.36 -68.74 -30.05
CA PRO A 8 -8.00 -68.12 -28.77
C PRO A 8 -7.06 -66.88 -28.85
N GLY A 9 -6.69 -66.29 -27.70
CA GLY A 9 -5.66 -65.24 -27.67
C GLY A 9 -5.41 -64.67 -26.27
N CYS A 10 -4.54 -65.34 -25.53
CA CYS A 10 -3.94 -64.90 -24.28
C CYS A 10 -3.17 -63.58 -24.48
N GLY A 11 -3.34 -62.62 -23.56
CA GLY A 11 -2.62 -61.35 -23.55
C GLY A 11 -2.62 -60.74 -22.15
N CYS A 12 -1.82 -61.31 -21.25
CA CYS A 12 -1.34 -60.59 -20.08
C CYS A 12 -0.58 -59.33 -20.53
N SER A 13 -0.90 -58.16 -19.98
CA SER A 13 0.09 -57.27 -19.35
C SER A 13 -0.55 -55.97 -18.82
N SER A 14 -0.36 -55.78 -17.51
CA SER A 14 -0.19 -54.50 -16.81
C SER A 14 -1.31 -53.45 -16.87
N MET A 15 -2.36 -53.66 -16.09
CA MET A 15 -3.00 -52.57 -15.35
C MET A 15 -2.23 -52.36 -14.05
N LEU A 16 -1.33 -51.37 -13.99
CA LEU A 16 -0.69 -50.93 -12.73
C LEU A 16 -0.08 -49.53 -12.90
N LEU A 17 -0.91 -48.52 -13.13
CA LEU A 17 -0.49 -47.10 -13.00
C LEU A 17 -1.74 -46.24 -12.77
N GLY A 18 -2.35 -46.38 -11.59
CA GLY A 18 -3.59 -45.65 -11.28
C GLY A 18 -3.82 -45.27 -9.82
N CYS A 19 -2.91 -45.59 -8.88
CA CYS A 19 -3.14 -45.32 -7.45
C CYS A 19 -2.03 -44.56 -6.72
N ALA A 20 -0.90 -44.25 -7.37
CA ALA A 20 0.20 -43.52 -6.73
C ALA A 20 0.02 -41.99 -6.71
N GLY A 21 -0.81 -41.42 -7.60
CA GLY A 21 -0.96 -39.96 -7.72
C GLY A 21 -1.90 -39.32 -6.70
N LEU A 22 -2.91 -40.05 -6.22
CA LEU A 22 -3.92 -39.51 -5.30
C LEU A 22 -3.46 -39.45 -3.83
N CYS A 23 -2.53 -40.32 -3.42
CA CYS A 23 -1.98 -40.28 -2.06
C CYS A 23 -1.03 -39.09 -1.84
N VAL A 24 -0.30 -38.66 -2.87
CA VAL A 24 0.67 -37.55 -2.75
C VAL A 24 -0.05 -36.21 -2.63
N VAL A 25 -1.13 -36.01 -3.38
CA VAL A 25 -1.94 -34.78 -3.31
C VAL A 25 -2.65 -34.65 -1.95
N GLY A 26 -3.14 -35.76 -1.40
CA GLY A 26 -3.74 -35.79 -0.06
C GLY A 26 -2.74 -35.46 1.05
N LEU A 27 -1.52 -35.98 0.97
CA LEU A 27 -0.45 -35.68 1.95
C LEU A 27 0.02 -34.22 1.89
N VAL A 28 0.10 -33.63 0.69
CA VAL A 28 0.44 -32.21 0.53
C VAL A 28 -0.66 -31.32 1.12
N LEU A 29 -1.94 -31.66 0.91
CA LEU A 29 -3.06 -30.89 1.45
C LEU A 29 -3.13 -31.00 2.99
N VAL A 30 -2.86 -32.18 3.56
CA VAL A 30 -2.80 -32.37 5.02
C VAL A 30 -1.59 -31.64 5.63
N MET A 31 -0.42 -31.64 4.97
CA MET A 31 0.73 -30.84 5.40
C MET A 31 0.46 -29.32 5.31
N LEU A 32 -0.28 -28.87 4.30
CA LEU A 32 -0.68 -27.46 4.16
C LEU A 32 -1.70 -27.06 5.24
N LEU A 33 -2.65 -27.94 5.58
CA LEU A 33 -3.63 -27.72 6.64
C LEU A 33 -2.99 -27.81 8.04
N LEU A 34 -1.99 -28.67 8.25
CA LEU A 34 -1.21 -28.70 9.49
C LEU A 34 -0.30 -27.48 9.63
N LYS A 35 0.26 -26.94 8.53
CA LYS A 35 0.97 -25.66 8.53
C LYS A 35 0.05 -24.50 8.92
N LEU A 36 -1.19 -24.47 8.40
CA LEU A 36 -2.17 -23.43 8.75
C LEU A 36 -2.74 -23.58 10.17
N SER A 37 -2.87 -24.81 10.68
CA SER A 37 -3.31 -25.06 12.06
C SER A 37 -2.21 -24.83 13.10
N SER A 38 -0.94 -24.95 12.73
CA SER A 38 0.18 -24.74 13.65
C SER A 38 0.55 -23.26 13.84
N ASP A 39 0.03 -22.37 12.99
CA ASP A 39 0.18 -20.91 13.14
C ASP A 39 -0.84 -20.31 14.11
N GLU A 40 -1.88 -21.05 14.52
CA GLU A 40 -2.90 -20.56 15.46
C GLU A 40 -2.56 -20.83 16.94
N GLU A 41 -1.52 -21.63 17.23
CA GLU A 41 -1.02 -21.92 18.59
C GLU A 41 0.46 -21.49 18.81
N ALA A 42 0.99 -20.58 17.99
CA ALA A 42 2.20 -19.83 18.30
C ALA A 42 1.92 -18.41 18.83
N ASN A 43 0.66 -18.12 19.19
CA ASN A 43 0.27 -16.87 19.87
C ASN A 43 0.50 -16.96 21.39
N SER A 44 1.74 -17.29 21.79
CA SER A 44 2.21 -17.09 23.16
C SER A 44 3.65 -16.58 23.08
N LYS A 45 3.83 -15.30 23.44
CA LYS A 45 5.08 -14.51 23.36
C LYS A 45 5.42 -13.97 21.97
N GLN A 46 4.54 -13.16 21.40
CA GLN A 46 5.03 -12.03 20.61
C GLN A 46 5.61 -11.02 21.62
N GLU A 47 6.94 -11.09 21.83
CA GLU A 47 7.66 -9.94 22.38
C GLU A 47 7.27 -8.74 21.53
N SER A 48 6.57 -7.79 22.14
CA SER A 48 6.35 -6.48 21.58
C SER A 48 7.70 -5.79 21.48
N GLY A 49 8.47 -6.10 20.43
CA GLY A 49 9.57 -5.26 20.00
C GLY A 49 8.98 -3.87 19.80
N SER A 50 9.37 -2.93 20.64
CA SER A 50 8.93 -1.54 20.48
C SER A 50 9.22 -1.10 19.04
N VAL A 51 8.36 -0.27 18.44
CA VAL A 51 8.54 0.23 17.06
C VAL A 51 9.93 0.87 16.88
N GLU A 52 10.51 1.43 17.95
CA GLU A 52 11.89 1.94 17.98
C GLU A 52 12.97 0.88 17.74
N ASN A 53 12.74 -0.37 18.18
CA ASN A 53 13.68 -1.47 17.98
C ASN A 53 13.62 -2.03 16.55
N GLU A 54 12.45 -1.97 15.91
CA GLU A 54 12.26 -2.44 14.53
C GLU A 54 12.65 -1.36 13.51
N PHE A 55 12.31 -0.11 13.80
CA PHE A 55 12.58 1.05 12.95
C PHE A 55 13.14 2.21 13.79
N PRO A 56 14.47 2.32 13.89
CA PRO A 56 15.10 3.40 14.64
C PRO A 56 14.72 4.78 14.08
N ALA A 57 14.50 5.76 14.95
CA ALA A 57 14.25 7.14 14.54
C ALA A 57 15.40 7.68 13.67
N GLY A 58 15.06 8.52 12.70
CA GLY A 58 16.03 9.09 11.77
C GLY A 58 16.33 8.23 10.54
N THR A 59 15.81 7.01 10.47
CA THR A 59 16.04 6.10 9.33
C THR A 59 15.01 6.30 8.21
N LEU A 60 15.38 5.95 6.98
CA LEU A 60 14.46 5.96 5.84
C LEU A 60 13.33 4.94 6.01
N GLU A 61 13.61 3.84 6.69
CA GLU A 61 12.65 2.79 7.04
C GLU A 61 11.60 3.33 8.01
N ARG A 62 12.02 4.05 9.06
CA ARG A 62 11.09 4.70 9.98
C ARG A 62 10.25 5.77 9.26
N LEU A 63 10.84 6.55 8.38
CA LEU A 63 10.11 7.50 7.54
C LEU A 63 9.01 6.82 6.72
N ARG A 64 9.37 5.74 6.02
CA ARG A 64 8.42 4.99 5.20
C ARG A 64 7.30 4.40 6.05
N PHE A 65 7.62 3.87 7.23
CA PHE A 65 6.65 3.35 8.17
C PHE A 65 5.65 4.43 8.61
N GLU A 66 6.12 5.57 9.13
CA GLU A 66 5.25 6.63 9.64
C GLU A 66 4.40 7.26 8.54
N VAL A 67 4.99 7.51 7.36
CA VAL A 67 4.23 8.01 6.20
C VAL A 67 3.19 6.99 5.73
N GLN A 68 3.51 5.70 5.73
CA GLN A 68 2.55 4.66 5.36
C GLN A 68 1.39 4.59 6.36
N GLN A 69 1.64 4.77 7.65
CA GLN A 69 0.59 4.86 8.67
C GLN A 69 -0.31 6.08 8.45
N ALA A 70 0.28 7.24 8.15
CA ALA A 70 -0.44 8.47 7.82
C ALA A 70 -1.31 8.32 6.56
N LEU A 71 -0.92 7.45 5.63
CA LEU A 71 -1.60 7.15 4.37
C LEU A 71 -2.49 5.90 4.42
N SER A 72 -2.78 5.35 5.61
CA SER A 72 -3.56 4.10 5.75
C SER A 72 -4.98 4.16 5.13
N SER A 73 -5.54 5.35 4.91
CA SER A 73 -6.86 5.55 4.32
C SER A 73 -6.87 5.72 2.80
N VAL A 74 -5.70 5.74 2.14
CA VAL A 74 -5.59 6.04 0.70
C VAL A 74 -5.40 4.76 -0.11
N LYS A 75 -5.62 4.83 -1.43
CA LYS A 75 -5.48 3.68 -2.34
C LYS A 75 -4.02 3.25 -2.46
N ALA A 76 -3.11 4.20 -2.61
CA ALA A 76 -1.67 3.94 -2.65
C ALA A 76 -0.84 5.16 -2.20
N GLY A 77 0.31 4.89 -1.60
CA GLY A 77 1.33 5.89 -1.24
C GLY A 77 2.70 5.45 -1.73
N LYS A 78 3.52 6.39 -2.21
CA LYS A 78 4.92 6.11 -2.59
C LYS A 78 5.82 7.21 -2.07
N VAL A 79 6.88 6.80 -1.36
CA VAL A 79 7.92 7.69 -0.86
C VAL A 79 9.20 7.49 -1.68
N THR A 80 9.76 8.56 -2.20
CA THR A 80 11.01 8.58 -2.95
C THR A 80 11.90 9.73 -2.46
N LEU A 81 13.18 9.46 -2.28
CA LEU A 81 14.19 10.46 -1.93
C LEU A 81 15.19 10.54 -3.08
N GLU A 82 15.23 11.67 -3.78
CA GLU A 82 16.10 11.88 -4.93
C GLU A 82 16.70 13.28 -4.85
N ASN A 83 18.03 13.39 -4.88
CA ASN A 83 18.75 14.68 -4.84
C ASN A 83 18.34 15.61 -3.66
N GLY A 84 17.97 15.03 -2.52
CA GLY A 84 17.49 15.79 -1.36
C GLY A 84 16.04 16.28 -1.46
N GLU A 85 15.29 15.91 -2.49
CA GLU A 85 13.83 16.08 -2.55
C GLU A 85 13.15 14.81 -2.02
N LEU A 86 12.40 14.95 -0.93
CA LEU A 86 11.49 13.91 -0.44
C LEU A 86 10.15 14.04 -1.18
N LYS A 87 9.98 13.27 -2.25
CA LYS A 87 8.74 13.22 -3.02
C LYS A 87 7.82 12.13 -2.46
N ILE A 88 6.59 12.52 -2.15
CA ILE A 88 5.52 11.63 -1.68
C ILE A 88 4.36 11.72 -2.66
N VAL A 89 4.10 10.61 -3.35
CA VAL A 89 2.98 10.47 -4.28
C VAL A 89 1.85 9.76 -3.56
N ILE A 90 0.69 10.41 -3.53
CA ILE A 90 -0.51 9.98 -2.84
C ILE A 90 -1.56 9.69 -3.91
N THR A 91 -2.15 8.50 -3.89
CA THR A 91 -3.29 8.16 -4.74
C THR A 91 -4.49 7.95 -3.84
N GLY A 92 -5.46 8.87 -3.92
CA GLY A 92 -6.72 8.81 -3.21
C GLY A 92 -7.61 7.67 -3.72
N ASN A 93 -8.69 7.41 -2.98
CA ASN A 93 -9.70 6.44 -3.38
C ASN A 93 -10.57 6.95 -4.53
N ASP A 94 -11.30 6.03 -5.16
CA ASP A 94 -12.24 6.37 -6.24
C ASP A 94 -13.27 7.42 -5.80
N VAL A 95 -13.34 8.55 -6.53
CA VAL A 95 -14.20 9.73 -6.28
C VAL A 95 -15.70 9.46 -6.49
N SER A 96 -16.16 8.25 -6.24
CA SER A 96 -17.56 7.83 -6.42
C SER A 96 -18.55 8.43 -5.40
N ARG A 97 -18.11 9.21 -4.40
CA ARG A 97 -18.96 9.57 -3.25
C ARG A 97 -19.00 11.03 -2.78
N ALA A 98 -18.06 11.90 -3.15
CA ALA A 98 -18.13 13.35 -2.93
C ALA A 98 -16.98 14.00 -3.70
N ASP A 99 -17.20 15.18 -4.28
CA ASP A 99 -16.12 15.94 -4.92
C ASP A 99 -15.04 16.24 -3.87
N PRO A 100 -13.76 15.92 -4.13
CA PRO A 100 -12.70 16.14 -3.16
C PRO A 100 -12.52 17.64 -2.93
N THR A 101 -12.48 18.06 -1.66
CA THR A 101 -12.29 19.47 -1.31
C THR A 101 -10.83 19.79 -1.06
N GLU A 102 -10.47 21.07 -1.17
CA GLU A 102 -9.14 21.52 -0.79
C GLU A 102 -8.81 21.14 0.66
N VAL A 103 -9.78 21.27 1.56
CA VAL A 103 -9.66 20.95 2.99
C VAL A 103 -9.27 19.48 3.20
N ASP A 104 -9.84 18.56 2.43
CA ASP A 104 -9.50 17.13 2.53
C ASP A 104 -8.02 16.89 2.24
N PHE A 105 -7.50 17.49 1.17
CA PHE A 105 -6.08 17.39 0.81
C PHE A 105 -5.19 18.06 1.84
N GLN A 106 -5.60 19.21 2.41
CA GLN A 106 -4.83 19.87 3.46
C GLN A 106 -4.75 19.00 4.72
N ILE A 107 -5.85 18.37 5.13
CA ILE A 107 -5.88 17.45 6.27
C ILE A 107 -4.95 16.26 6.01
N GLU A 108 -5.05 15.64 4.83
CA GLU A 108 -4.24 14.49 4.47
C GLU A 108 -2.74 14.82 4.42
N ASN A 109 -2.38 15.90 3.72
CA ASN A 109 -1.00 16.38 3.62
C ASN A 109 -0.43 16.73 5.00
N SER A 110 -1.24 17.29 5.90
CA SER A 110 -0.79 17.61 7.26
C SER A 110 -0.44 16.35 8.07
N ARG A 111 -1.16 15.24 7.88
CA ARG A 111 -0.83 13.95 8.51
C ARG A 111 0.48 13.40 7.97
N VAL A 112 0.70 13.50 6.66
CA VAL A 112 1.95 13.07 6.03
C VAL A 112 3.13 13.87 6.56
N LEU A 113 3.03 15.20 6.63
CA LEU A 113 4.09 16.04 7.18
C LEU A 113 4.37 15.72 8.66
N LYS A 114 3.33 15.42 9.45
CA LYS A 114 3.48 14.98 10.84
C LYS A 114 4.20 13.63 10.92
N GLY A 115 3.87 12.67 10.06
CA GLY A 115 4.58 11.39 9.98
C GLY A 115 6.06 11.55 9.59
N ILE A 116 6.38 12.48 8.67
CA ILE A 116 7.78 12.84 8.38
C ILE A 116 8.47 13.34 9.64
N HIS A 117 7.86 14.26 10.37
CA HIS A 117 8.41 14.79 11.62
C HIS A 117 8.61 13.69 12.68
N GLU A 118 7.59 12.87 12.93
CA GLU A 118 7.60 11.78 13.92
C GLU A 118 8.64 10.70 13.60
N SER A 119 8.99 10.53 12.32
CA SER A 119 10.04 9.61 11.93
C SER A 119 11.44 10.03 12.38
N GLY A 120 11.66 11.31 12.69
CA GLY A 120 12.96 11.89 12.99
C GLY A 120 13.93 11.94 11.78
N PHE A 121 13.49 11.52 10.60
CA PHE A 121 14.31 11.56 9.38
C PHE A 121 14.59 13.01 8.99
N ASN A 122 15.86 13.32 8.67
CA ASN A 122 16.29 14.70 8.42
C ASN A 122 17.13 14.85 7.14
N GLU A 123 17.38 13.78 6.38
CA GLU A 123 18.20 13.81 5.16
C GLU A 123 17.38 14.23 3.93
N PHE A 124 16.79 15.42 4.00
CA PHE A 124 16.10 16.06 2.87
C PHE A 124 16.28 17.59 2.95
N SER A 125 16.00 18.28 1.85
CA SER A 125 16.01 19.74 1.75
C SER A 125 14.62 20.28 1.46
N THR A 126 13.83 19.53 0.70
CA THR A 126 12.46 19.85 0.32
C THR A 126 11.57 18.62 0.45
N VAL A 127 10.29 18.86 0.70
CA VAL A 127 9.23 17.85 0.64
C VAL A 127 8.27 18.23 -0.48
N LYS A 128 7.96 17.30 -1.37
CA LYS A 128 7.00 17.48 -2.45
C LYS A 128 5.87 16.47 -2.32
N LEU A 129 4.68 16.94 -1.97
CA LEU A 129 3.47 16.14 -1.89
C LEU A 129 2.71 16.26 -3.21
N ILE A 130 2.37 15.13 -3.83
CA ILE A 130 1.63 15.08 -5.09
C ILE A 130 0.45 14.15 -4.93
N SER A 131 -0.76 14.68 -5.01
CA SER A 131 -2.00 13.91 -4.82
C SER A 131 -2.69 13.66 -6.15
N PHE A 132 -3.02 12.40 -6.39
CA PHE A 132 -3.78 11.92 -7.54
C PHE A 132 -5.12 11.36 -7.09
N VAL A 133 -6.13 11.53 -7.92
CA VAL A 133 -7.40 10.80 -7.79
C VAL A 133 -7.65 10.00 -9.07
N PRO A 134 -8.17 8.77 -8.95
CA PRO A 134 -8.61 8.00 -10.10
C PRO A 134 -9.92 8.58 -10.64
N ILE A 135 -9.93 8.92 -11.92
CA ILE A 135 -11.09 9.35 -12.70
C ILE A 135 -11.37 8.31 -13.78
N PHE A 136 -12.64 8.17 -14.16
CA PHE A 136 -13.03 7.23 -15.21
C PHE A 136 -13.35 7.98 -16.49
N ASP A 137 -12.83 7.50 -17.62
CA ASP A 137 -13.27 7.99 -18.92
C ASP A 137 -14.69 7.47 -19.25
N LYS A 138 -15.27 7.94 -20.36
CA LYS A 138 -16.61 7.53 -20.82
C LYS A 138 -16.75 6.02 -21.11
N PHE A 139 -15.64 5.29 -21.17
CA PHE A 139 -15.60 3.85 -21.40
C PHE A 139 -15.33 3.06 -20.11
N GLY A 140 -15.19 3.75 -18.96
CA GLY A 140 -14.91 3.13 -17.67
C GLY A 140 -13.43 2.81 -17.43
N ASN A 141 -12.50 3.33 -18.25
CA ASN A 141 -11.07 3.15 -17.98
C ASN A 141 -10.62 4.15 -16.91
N GLU A 142 -9.93 3.65 -15.89
CA GLU A 142 -9.32 4.47 -14.85
C GLU A 142 -8.12 5.26 -15.41
N LYS A 143 -8.06 6.55 -15.06
CA LYS A 143 -6.92 7.44 -15.28
C LYS A 143 -6.63 8.19 -14.00
N LEU A 144 -5.36 8.46 -13.71
CA LEU A 144 -5.00 9.27 -12.55
C LEU A 144 -4.95 10.75 -12.93
N LEU A 145 -5.69 11.58 -12.21
CA LEU A 145 -5.67 13.03 -12.33
C LEU A 145 -4.85 13.62 -11.18
N ASN A 146 -3.81 14.40 -11.49
CA ASN A 146 -3.12 15.19 -10.46
C ASN A 146 -4.04 16.32 -10.01
N VAL A 147 -4.40 16.31 -8.73
CA VAL A 147 -5.37 17.25 -8.15
C VAL A 147 -4.73 18.21 -7.16
N SER A 148 -3.58 17.87 -6.59
CA SER A 148 -2.85 18.75 -5.70
C SER A 148 -1.35 18.51 -5.81
N THR A 149 -0.60 19.59 -5.79
CA THR A 149 0.84 19.56 -5.55
C THR A 149 1.18 20.62 -4.51
N MET A 150 1.97 20.25 -3.52
CA MET A 150 2.50 21.18 -2.50
C MET A 150 3.99 20.92 -2.29
N VAL A 151 4.76 21.99 -2.16
CA VAL A 151 6.20 21.95 -1.90
C VAL A 151 6.47 22.67 -0.59
N PHE A 152 7.32 22.07 0.25
CA PHE A 152 7.73 22.65 1.53
C PHE A 152 9.24 22.59 1.66
N ASP A 153 9.84 23.70 2.07
CA ASP A 153 11.26 23.75 2.41
C ASP A 153 11.46 23.22 3.83
N LYS A 154 12.55 22.46 4.07
CA LYS A 154 12.87 21.94 5.40
C LYS A 154 12.92 23.05 6.46
N THR A 155 13.50 24.20 6.11
CA THR A 155 13.63 25.35 7.02
C THR A 155 12.28 25.87 7.51
N THR A 156 11.23 25.75 6.70
CA THR A 156 9.85 26.10 7.10
C THR A 156 9.27 25.02 8.00
N LEU A 157 9.45 23.73 7.64
CA LEU A 157 8.97 22.60 8.44
C LEU A 157 9.60 22.54 9.84
N ASP A 158 10.89 22.88 9.97
CA ASP A 158 11.62 22.92 11.24
C ASP A 158 11.09 23.99 12.22
N ARG A 159 10.34 24.98 11.72
CA ARG A 159 9.76 26.07 12.53
C ARG A 159 8.35 25.77 13.02
N ILE A 160 7.75 24.68 12.56
CA ILE A 160 6.39 24.29 12.94
C ILE A 160 6.39 23.79 14.38
N ASN A 161 5.46 24.31 15.19
CA ASN A 161 5.17 23.76 16.51
C ASN A 161 4.29 22.52 16.34
N TRP A 162 4.91 21.36 16.11
CA TRP A 162 4.23 20.10 15.80
C TRP A 162 3.28 19.60 16.89
N GLU A 163 3.54 19.93 18.16
CA GLU A 163 2.65 19.60 19.28
C GLU A 163 1.30 20.34 19.19
N ASN A 164 1.31 21.54 18.61
CA ASN A 164 0.12 22.40 18.46
C ASN A 164 -0.33 22.53 17.00
N PHE A 165 0.32 21.81 16.08
CA PHE A 165 0.03 21.90 14.65
C PHE A 165 -1.31 21.24 14.36
N ARG A 166 -2.33 22.06 14.17
CA ARG A 166 -3.67 21.63 13.76
C ARG A 166 -3.95 22.21 12.39
N HIS A 167 -3.94 21.36 11.36
CA HIS A 167 -4.40 21.61 9.99
C HIS A 167 -4.27 23.08 9.56
N VAL A 168 -3.09 23.69 9.79
CA VAL A 168 -2.83 25.06 9.37
C VAL A 168 -3.04 25.07 7.87
N ASP A 169 -3.64 26.13 7.35
CA ASP A 169 -3.74 26.36 5.91
C ASP A 169 -2.36 26.12 5.27
N LEU A 170 -2.18 24.92 4.71
CA LEU A 170 -0.85 24.45 4.32
C LEU A 170 -0.31 25.31 3.18
N THR A 171 -1.19 25.96 2.43
CA THR A 171 -0.82 26.88 1.35
C THR A 171 -0.07 28.09 1.89
N SER A 172 -0.35 28.52 3.13
CA SER A 172 0.30 29.68 3.75
C SER A 172 1.77 29.44 4.14
N ILE A 173 2.18 28.18 4.23
CA ILE A 173 3.54 27.75 4.61
C ILE A 173 4.24 26.93 3.51
N ALA A 174 3.54 26.60 2.43
CA ALA A 174 4.13 25.97 1.26
C ALA A 174 5.00 26.98 0.49
N SER A 175 6.15 26.52 -0.01
CA SER A 175 6.98 27.33 -0.93
C SER A 175 6.39 27.38 -2.34
N ASP A 176 5.62 26.37 -2.73
CA ASP A 176 4.83 26.33 -3.97
C ASP A 176 3.60 25.43 -3.78
N TYR A 177 2.49 25.75 -4.44
CA TYR A 177 1.31 24.91 -4.43
C TYR A 177 0.43 25.10 -5.66
N SER A 178 -0.30 24.04 -6.02
CA SER A 178 -1.31 24.06 -7.07
C SER A 178 -2.44 23.11 -6.74
N PHE A 179 -3.67 23.52 -7.02
CA PHE A 179 -4.85 22.66 -7.00
C PHE A 179 -5.52 22.65 -8.36
N HIS A 180 -5.94 21.47 -8.81
CA HIS A 180 -6.75 21.33 -10.02
C HIS A 180 -8.13 21.96 -9.81
N GLU A 181 -8.74 22.49 -10.88
CA GLU A 181 -10.08 23.11 -10.86
C GLU A 181 -11.22 22.18 -10.40
N VAL A 182 -10.96 20.87 -10.34
CA VAL A 182 -11.95 19.87 -9.89
C VAL A 182 -12.02 19.82 -8.37
N VAL A 183 -10.99 20.34 -7.70
CA VAL A 183 -10.95 20.44 -6.24
C VAL A 183 -11.82 21.63 -5.86
N ASN A 184 -12.90 21.37 -5.14
CA ASN A 184 -13.77 22.43 -4.68
C ASN A 184 -13.03 23.26 -3.62
N ARG A 185 -12.82 24.53 -3.91
CA ARG A 185 -12.27 25.51 -2.98
C ARG A 185 -13.46 26.03 -2.19
N SER A 186 -13.75 25.39 -1.06
CA SER A 186 -14.82 25.81 -0.16
C SER A 186 -14.72 27.32 0.09
N GLU A 187 -15.76 28.08 -0.27
CA GLU A 187 -15.92 29.50 0.11
C GLU A 187 -16.13 29.67 1.62
#